data_AF-A0A3L9LVB1-F1
#
_entry.id   AF-A0A3L9LVB1-F1
#
_cell.length_a   1.000
_cell.length_b   1.000
_cell.length_c   1.000
_cell.angle_alpha   90.00
_cell.angle_beta   90.00
_cell.angle_gamma   90.00
#
_symmetry.space_group_name_H-M   'P 1'
#
loop_
_entity.id
_entity.type
_entity.pdbx_description
1 polymer ?
#
loop_
_entity_poly.entity_id
_entity_poly.type
_entity_poly.pdbx_seq_one_letter_code
_entity_poly.pdbx_strand_id
1 'polypeptide(L)'
;MSHPIPPTPAEQRAERESLGEMFKSLSVNLTTLIQQEIALAKAEVTQSANQAKDSGKVLGKGAGMLGGAGVAGHFVLLFLSLALMWALGNVMNLAWAALIVAVLWAICAAVLAAIGKKKLKQGQLELARATKDPLAQTRETVTEIPDTVNPSKETP
;
A
#
# COMPACT_ATOMS: atom_id res chain seq x y z
N MET A 1 -62.90 16.32 14.95
CA MET A 1 -62.76 17.09 13.70
C MET A 1 -61.62 16.47 12.92
N SER A 2 -61.91 15.69 11.87
CA SER A 2 -60.92 15.01 11.04
C SER A 2 -60.36 16.00 10.02
N HIS A 3 -59.09 16.38 10.20
CA HIS A 3 -58.37 17.25 9.26
C HIS A 3 -58.07 16.45 7.97
N PRO A 4 -58.48 16.93 6.77
CA PRO A 4 -58.04 16.30 5.53
C PRO A 4 -56.54 16.56 5.34
N ILE A 5 -55.78 15.49 5.11
CA ILE A 5 -54.35 15.57 4.81
C ILE A 5 -54.22 16.22 3.42
N PRO A 6 -53.42 17.29 3.25
CA PRO A 6 -53.22 17.89 1.95
C PRO A 6 -52.55 16.86 1.01
N PRO A 7 -53.02 16.73 -0.24
CA PRO A 7 -52.49 15.73 -1.17
C PRO A 7 -50.99 15.97 -1.39
N THR A 8 -50.23 14.88 -1.33
CA THR A 8 -48.79 14.91 -1.50
C THR A 8 -48.42 15.39 -2.91
N PRO A 9 -47.20 15.94 -3.12
CA PRO A 9 -46.75 16.35 -4.45
C PRO A 9 -46.84 15.21 -5.48
N ALA A 10 -46.72 13.96 -5.04
CA ALA A 10 -46.89 12.77 -5.87
C ALA A 10 -48.35 12.55 -6.29
N GLU A 11 -49.32 12.76 -5.39
CA GLU A 11 -50.77 12.65 -5.68
C GLU A 11 -51.26 13.78 -6.60
N GLN A 12 -50.84 15.03 -6.36
CA GLN A 12 -51.17 16.16 -7.23
C GLN A 12 -50.60 16.00 -8.65
N ARG A 13 -49.45 15.32 -8.76
CA ARG A 13 -48.81 15.01 -10.04
C ARG A 13 -49.53 13.86 -10.75
N ALA A 14 -49.96 12.83 -10.03
CA ALA A 14 -50.75 11.73 -10.57
C ALA A 14 -52.15 12.16 -11.05
N GLU A 15 -52.74 13.21 -10.45
CA GLU A 15 -53.99 13.83 -10.92
C GLU A 15 -53.82 14.67 -12.20
N ARG A 16 -52.61 15.16 -12.51
CA ARG A 16 -52.35 16.14 -13.58
C ARG A 16 -51.50 15.61 -14.74
N GLU A 17 -50.62 14.64 -14.50
CA GLU A 17 -49.75 14.03 -15.50
C GLU A 17 -50.37 12.71 -15.99
N SER A 18 -50.29 12.48 -17.30
CA SER A 18 -50.69 11.21 -17.88
C SER A 18 -49.75 10.09 -17.43
N LEU A 19 -50.20 8.82 -17.46
CA LEU A 19 -49.35 7.65 -17.17
C LEU A 19 -48.05 7.64 -18.02
N GLY A 20 -48.09 8.22 -19.22
CA GLY A 20 -46.91 8.39 -20.08
C GLY A 20 -45.91 9.41 -19.54
N GLU A 21 -46.36 10.47 -18.88
CA GLU A 21 -45.48 11.47 -18.22
C GLU A 21 -44.85 10.93 -16.94
N MET A 22 -45.59 10.13 -16.15
CA MET A 22 -45.03 9.46 -14.97
C MET A 22 -43.93 8.47 -15.37
N PHE A 23 -44.15 7.68 -16.44
CA PHE A 23 -43.14 6.76 -16.96
C PHE A 23 -41.92 7.49 -17.53
N LYS A 24 -42.16 8.62 -18.22
CA LYS A 24 -41.08 9.51 -18.71
C LYS A 24 -40.27 10.09 -17.55
N SER A 25 -40.93 10.57 -16.49
CA SER A 25 -40.26 11.11 -15.30
C SER A 25 -39.47 10.02 -14.56
N LEU A 26 -40.01 8.81 -14.44
CA LEU A 26 -39.31 7.68 -13.82
C LEU A 26 -38.08 7.25 -14.64
N SER A 27 -38.22 7.15 -15.97
CA SER A 27 -37.11 6.83 -16.88
C SER A 27 -35.99 7.86 -16.81
N VAL A 28 -36.35 9.15 -16.73
CA VAL A 28 -35.39 10.24 -16.53
C VAL A 28 -34.67 10.11 -15.19
N ASN A 29 -35.41 9.91 -14.09
CA ASN A 29 -34.81 9.77 -12.75
C ASN A 29 -33.86 8.56 -12.65
N LEU A 30 -34.23 7.41 -13.23
CA LEU A 30 -33.37 6.22 -13.30
C LEU A 30 -32.10 6.51 -14.12
N THR A 31 -32.24 7.20 -15.25
CA THR A 31 -31.11 7.63 -16.08
C THR A 31 -30.17 8.57 -15.30
N THR A 32 -30.73 9.46 -14.47
CA THR A 32 -29.97 10.37 -13.62
C THR A 32 -29.22 9.62 -12.52
N LEU A 33 -29.84 8.64 -11.86
CA LEU A 33 -29.19 7.83 -10.82
C LEU A 33 -28.01 7.02 -11.39
N ILE A 34 -28.19 6.39 -12.55
CA ILE A 34 -27.11 5.64 -13.22
C ILE A 34 -25.93 6.57 -13.53
N GLN A 35 -26.19 7.78 -14.03
CA GLN A 35 -25.13 8.75 -14.27
C GLN A 35 -24.43 9.20 -12.98
N GLN A 36 -25.17 9.31 -11.88
CA GLN A 36 -24.62 9.67 -10.57
C GLN A 36 -23.75 8.55 -9.99
N GLU A 37 -24.16 7.28 -10.09
CA GLU A 37 -23.31 6.16 -9.65
C GLU A 37 -22.02 6.07 -10.46
N ILE A 38 -22.09 6.29 -11.78
CA ILE A 38 -20.89 6.35 -12.63
C ILE A 38 -19.99 7.52 -12.22
N ALA A 39 -20.58 8.69 -11.96
CA ALA A 39 -19.83 9.86 -11.50
C ALA A 39 -19.19 9.62 -10.14
N LEU A 40 -19.89 8.96 -9.22
CA LEU A 40 -19.40 8.63 -7.88
C LEU A 40 -18.28 7.58 -7.93
N ALA A 41 -18.48 6.50 -8.68
CA ALA A 41 -17.46 5.48 -8.89
C ALA A 41 -16.19 6.08 -9.53
N LYS A 42 -16.36 6.99 -10.50
CA LYS A 42 -15.23 7.72 -11.10
C LYS A 42 -14.54 8.64 -10.08
N ALA A 43 -15.29 9.29 -9.20
CA ALA A 43 -14.73 10.13 -8.14
C ALA A 43 -13.94 9.29 -7.12
N GLU A 44 -14.47 8.14 -6.71
CA GLU A 44 -13.81 7.22 -5.78
C GLU A 44 -12.54 6.59 -6.37
N VAL A 45 -12.56 6.21 -7.64
CA VAL A 45 -11.35 5.76 -8.36
C VAL A 45 -10.32 6.89 -8.44
N THR A 46 -10.74 8.11 -8.75
CA THR A 46 -9.85 9.28 -8.81
C THR A 46 -9.26 9.61 -7.43
N GLN A 47 -10.06 9.53 -6.39
CA GLN A 47 -9.65 9.74 -5.00
C GLN A 47 -8.67 8.66 -4.55
N SER A 48 -8.95 7.39 -4.86
CA SER A 48 -8.06 6.26 -4.60
C SER A 48 -6.72 6.43 -5.33
N ALA A 49 -6.75 6.86 -6.60
CA ALA A 49 -5.55 7.13 -7.38
C ALA A 49 -4.73 8.29 -6.80
N ASN A 50 -5.38 9.35 -6.32
CA ASN A 50 -4.69 10.46 -5.66
C ASN A 50 -4.07 10.05 -4.32
N GLN A 51 -4.80 9.28 -3.51
CA GLN A 51 -4.31 8.78 -2.23
C GLN A 51 -3.12 7.81 -2.41
N ALA A 52 -3.17 6.95 -3.43
CA ALA A 52 -2.04 6.11 -3.82
C ALA A 52 -0.83 6.93 -4.28
N LYS A 53 -1.03 8.00 -5.06
CA LYS A 53 0.04 8.91 -5.47
C LYS A 53 0.68 9.63 -4.29
N ASP A 54 -0.11 10.12 -3.34
CA ASP A 54 0.39 10.82 -2.16
C ASP A 54 1.21 9.87 -1.28
N SER A 55 0.70 8.66 -1.05
CA SER A 55 1.41 7.60 -0.33
C SER A 55 2.72 7.24 -1.04
N GLY A 56 2.68 7.09 -2.36
CA GLY A 56 3.85 6.83 -3.20
C GLY A 56 4.88 7.96 -3.17
N LYS A 57 4.44 9.23 -3.11
CA LYS A 57 5.33 10.40 -3.04
C LYS A 57 6.07 10.47 -1.71
N VAL A 58 5.40 10.19 -0.60
CA VAL A 58 6.03 10.16 0.73
C VAL A 58 7.05 9.02 0.79
N LEU A 59 6.66 7.82 0.32
CA LEU A 59 7.56 6.67 0.28
C LEU A 59 8.76 6.91 -0.65
N GLY A 60 8.52 7.49 -1.82
CA GLY A 60 9.56 7.85 -2.79
C GLY A 60 10.51 8.93 -2.26
N LYS A 61 10.00 9.95 -1.58
CA LYS A 61 10.83 10.98 -0.93
C LYS A 61 11.66 10.38 0.19
N GLY A 62 11.08 9.51 1.02
CA GLY A 62 11.78 8.80 2.09
C GLY A 62 12.88 7.89 1.56
N ALA A 63 12.58 7.08 0.54
CA ALA A 63 13.56 6.23 -0.12
C ALA A 63 14.68 7.05 -0.78
N GLY A 64 14.36 8.17 -1.43
CA GLY A 64 15.33 9.10 -2.01
C GLY A 64 16.23 9.75 -0.96
N MET A 65 15.66 10.19 0.18
CA MET A 65 16.44 10.74 1.30
C MET A 65 17.37 9.71 1.91
N LEU A 66 16.91 8.47 2.13
CA LEU A 66 17.77 7.40 2.65
C LEU A 66 18.86 7.01 1.65
N GLY A 67 18.56 6.98 0.36
CA GLY A 67 19.56 6.78 -0.69
C GLY A 67 20.61 7.90 -0.69
N GLY A 68 20.18 9.16 -0.65
CA GLY A 68 21.05 10.32 -0.57
C GLY A 68 21.90 10.33 0.71
N ALA A 69 21.32 9.99 1.85
CA ALA A 69 22.04 9.85 3.12
C ALA A 69 23.10 8.74 3.06
N GLY A 70 22.83 7.64 2.36
CA GLY A 70 23.82 6.59 2.11
C GLY A 70 25.04 7.09 1.35
N VAL A 71 24.81 7.84 0.26
CA VAL A 71 25.90 8.45 -0.54
C VAL A 71 26.67 9.50 0.26
N ALA A 72 25.96 10.41 0.94
CA ALA A 72 26.59 11.42 1.78
C ALA A 72 27.41 10.79 2.91
N GLY A 73 26.86 9.76 3.58
CA GLY A 73 27.56 8.98 4.60
C GLY A 73 28.82 8.30 4.06
N HIS A 74 28.79 7.78 2.83
CA HIS A 74 29.97 7.21 2.18
C HIS A 74 31.07 8.26 1.99
N PHE A 75 30.74 9.47 1.53
CA PHE A 75 31.72 10.56 1.41
C PHE A 75 32.29 11.01 2.76
N VAL A 76 31.46 11.11 3.79
CA VAL A 76 31.94 11.42 5.15
C VAL A 76 32.96 10.38 5.61
N LEU A 77 32.66 9.10 5.42
CA LEU A 77 33.57 8.01 5.76
C LEU A 77 34.88 8.05 4.95
N LEU A 78 34.81 8.40 3.67
CA LEU A 78 35.98 8.58 2.81
C LEU A 78 36.86 9.73 3.30
N PHE A 79 36.29 10.90 3.57
CA PHE A 79 37.05 12.05 4.07
C PHE A 79 37.61 11.80 5.47
N LEU A 80 36.87 11.12 6.34
CA LEU A 80 37.36 10.71 7.65
C LEU A 80 38.53 9.74 7.54
N SER A 81 38.49 8.82 6.58
CA SER A 81 39.59 7.88 6.31
C SER A 81 40.84 8.59 5.82
N LEU A 82 40.70 9.55 4.91
CA LEU A 82 41.81 10.39 4.45
C LEU A 82 42.38 11.23 5.60
N ALA A 83 41.51 11.89 6.36
CA ALA A 83 41.93 12.68 7.52
C ALA A 83 42.68 11.82 8.55
N LEU A 84 42.18 10.62 8.84
CA LEU A 84 42.84 9.68 9.74
C LEU A 84 44.19 9.22 9.19
N MET A 85 44.26 8.89 7.90
CA MET A 85 45.52 8.49 7.24
C MET A 85 46.56 9.61 7.30
N TRP A 86 46.17 10.85 7.02
CA TRP A 86 47.07 12.01 7.13
C TRP A 86 47.44 12.31 8.58
N ALA A 87 46.51 12.21 9.52
CA ALA A 87 46.78 12.39 10.95
C ALA A 87 47.83 11.38 11.45
N LEU A 88 47.67 10.09 11.11
CA LEU A 88 48.66 9.05 11.42
C LEU A 88 49.97 9.29 10.66
N GLY A 89 49.89 9.78 9.42
CA GLY A 89 51.06 10.15 8.61
C GLY A 89 51.94 11.24 9.24
N ASN A 90 51.43 12.03 10.19
CA ASN A 90 52.24 13.00 10.94
C ASN A 90 53.13 12.33 12.01
N VAL A 91 52.78 11.11 12.46
CA VAL A 91 53.53 10.38 13.50
C VAL A 91 54.26 9.14 12.97
N MET A 92 53.91 8.65 11.77
CA MET A 92 54.55 7.51 11.12
C MET A 92 54.56 7.63 9.59
N ASN A 93 55.27 6.74 8.90
CA ASN A 93 55.24 6.71 7.43
C ASN A 93 53.80 6.50 6.91
N LEU A 94 53.44 7.25 5.87
CA LEU A 94 52.10 7.25 5.29
C LEU A 94 51.64 5.85 4.80
N ALA A 95 52.57 4.99 4.37
CA ALA A 95 52.23 3.61 3.98
C ALA A 95 51.74 2.77 5.17
N TRP A 96 52.36 2.93 6.35
CA TRP A 96 51.90 2.25 7.57
C TRP A 96 50.58 2.83 8.06
N ALA A 97 50.38 4.14 7.96
CA ALA A 97 49.09 4.77 8.23
C ALA A 97 47.98 4.21 7.33
N ALA A 98 48.22 4.11 6.02
CA ALA A 98 47.28 3.55 5.07
C ALA A 98 46.94 2.08 5.38
N LEU A 99 47.93 1.26 5.77
CA LEU A 99 47.70 -0.12 6.20
C LEU A 99 46.78 -0.22 7.43
N ILE A 100 47.00 0.64 8.44
CA ILE A 100 46.15 0.65 9.64
C ILE A 100 44.71 1.02 9.28
N VAL A 101 44.51 2.04 8.45
CA VAL A 101 43.17 2.44 7.98
C VAL A 101 42.52 1.33 7.15
N ALA A 102 43.29 0.62 6.32
CA ALA A 102 42.79 -0.53 5.55
C ALA A 102 42.34 -1.68 6.46
N VAL A 103 43.09 -2.01 7.51
CA VAL A 103 42.71 -3.05 8.49
C VAL A 103 41.44 -2.64 9.23
N LEU A 104 41.31 -1.38 9.64
CA LEU A 104 40.09 -0.85 10.26
C LEU A 104 38.88 -1.07 9.34
N TRP A 105 39.00 -0.74 8.06
CA TRP A 105 37.94 -0.98 7.07
C TRP A 105 37.64 -2.46 6.84
N ALA A 106 38.65 -3.32 6.84
CA ALA A 106 38.46 -4.76 6.73
C ALA A 106 37.62 -5.32 7.88
N ILE A 107 37.87 -4.84 9.11
CA ILE A 107 37.07 -5.21 10.29
C ILE A 107 35.63 -4.69 10.15
N CYS A 108 35.45 -3.41 9.80
CA CYS A 108 34.13 -2.84 9.56
C CYS A 108 33.36 -3.64 8.50
N ALA A 109 34.00 -3.95 7.37
CA ALA A 109 33.40 -4.73 6.29
C ALA A 109 33.01 -6.15 6.73
N ALA A 110 33.87 -6.84 7.51
CA ALA A 110 33.57 -8.16 8.04
C ALA A 110 32.33 -8.14 8.96
N VAL A 111 32.24 -7.15 9.86
CA VAL A 111 31.09 -6.99 10.76
C VAL A 111 29.81 -6.68 9.98
N LEU A 112 29.85 -5.72 9.05
CA LEU A 112 28.70 -5.36 8.23
C LEU A 112 28.23 -6.55 7.38
N ALA A 113 29.16 -7.30 6.78
CA ALA A 113 28.83 -8.51 6.02
C ALA A 113 28.19 -9.60 6.90
N ALA A 114 28.68 -9.80 8.12
CA ALA A 114 28.12 -10.77 9.05
C ALA A 114 26.68 -10.38 9.47
N ILE A 115 26.45 -9.11 9.80
CA ILE A 115 25.12 -8.60 10.15
C ILE A 115 24.18 -8.67 8.95
N GLY A 116 24.63 -8.24 7.77
CA GLY A 116 23.86 -8.29 6.53
C GLY A 116 23.43 -9.71 6.18
N LYS A 117 24.35 -10.68 6.25
CA LYS A 117 24.03 -12.11 6.04
C LYS A 117 22.97 -12.60 7.04
N LYS A 118 23.08 -12.22 8.31
CA LYS A 118 22.09 -12.60 9.35
C LYS A 118 20.70 -12.02 9.05
N LYS A 119 20.63 -10.74 8.68
CA LYS A 119 19.38 -10.05 8.36
C LYS A 119 18.72 -10.59 7.09
N LEU A 120 19.50 -10.84 6.04
CA LEU A 120 18.99 -11.45 4.80
C LEU A 120 18.44 -12.86 5.05
N LYS A 121 19.15 -13.68 5.85
CA LYS A 121 18.69 -15.03 6.20
C LYS A 121 17.39 -14.99 7.02
N GLN A 122 17.25 -14.02 7.93
CA GLN A 122 16.01 -13.81 8.68
C GLN A 122 14.85 -13.42 7.76
N GLY A 123 15.05 -12.43 6.89
CA GLY A 123 14.02 -11.99 5.94
C GLY A 123 13.62 -13.09 4.95
N GLN A 124 14.57 -13.89 4.46
CA GLN A 124 14.28 -15.05 3.62
C GLN A 124 13.47 -16.12 4.36
N LEU A 125 13.78 -16.38 5.62
CA LEU A 125 13.02 -17.33 6.44
C LEU A 125 11.59 -16.84 6.72
N GLU A 126 11.44 -15.56 7.01
CA GLU A 126 10.15 -14.91 7.23
C GLU A 126 9.29 -14.95 5.97
N LEU A 127 9.87 -14.59 4.82
CA LEU A 127 9.21 -14.69 3.53
C LEU A 127 8.84 -16.15 3.20
N ALA A 128 9.75 -17.11 3.42
CA ALA A 128 9.49 -18.53 3.19
C ALA A 128 8.37 -19.10 4.09
N ARG A 129 8.23 -18.61 5.33
CA ARG A 129 7.10 -18.95 6.21
C ARG A 129 5.79 -18.33 5.71
N ALA A 130 5.83 -17.03 5.39
CA ALA A 130 4.69 -16.31 4.84
C ALA A 130 4.22 -16.85 3.47
N THR A 131 5.06 -17.58 2.75
CA THR A 131 4.69 -18.23 1.48
C THR A 131 4.25 -19.70 1.68
N LYS A 132 4.60 -20.34 2.81
CA LYS A 132 4.14 -21.70 3.16
C LYS A 132 2.74 -21.74 3.80
N ASP A 133 2.39 -20.74 4.61
CA ASP A 133 1.08 -20.64 5.30
C ASP A 133 -0.15 -20.34 4.41
N PRO A 134 -0.09 -19.49 3.36
CA PRO A 134 -1.31 -19.01 2.69
C PRO A 134 -1.99 -20.10 1.85
N LEU A 135 -1.27 -21.16 1.47
CA LEU A 135 -1.86 -22.31 0.77
C LEU A 135 -2.44 -23.36 1.72
N ALA A 136 -2.01 -23.39 2.98
CA ALA A 136 -2.55 -24.30 3.99
C ALA A 136 -3.90 -23.79 4.51
N GLN A 137 -4.01 -22.50 4.85
CA GLN A 137 -5.28 -21.86 5.24
C GLN A 137 -6.32 -21.87 4.12
N THR A 138 -5.90 -21.67 2.86
CA THR A 138 -6.82 -21.73 1.72
C THR A 138 -7.36 -23.15 1.47
N ARG A 139 -6.65 -24.20 1.90
CA ARG A 139 -7.14 -25.59 1.80
C ARG A 139 -8.07 -25.98 2.95
N GLU A 140 -7.87 -25.45 4.16
CA GLU A 140 -8.81 -25.65 5.26
C GLU A 140 -10.15 -24.94 5.01
N THR A 141 -10.12 -23.68 4.53
CA THR A 141 -11.35 -22.91 4.22
C THR A 141 -12.13 -23.47 3.02
N VAL A 142 -11.48 -24.20 2.11
CA VAL A 142 -12.16 -24.89 0.98
C VAL A 142 -12.66 -26.29 1.38
N THR A 143 -12.24 -26.82 2.54
CA THR A 143 -12.77 -28.09 3.07
C THR A 143 -14.02 -27.87 3.94
N GLU A 144 -14.19 -26.67 4.53
CA GLU A 144 -15.50 -26.23 5.04
C GLU A 144 -16.37 -25.65 3.92
N ILE A 145 -16.82 -26.51 3.00
CA ILE A 145 -18.04 -26.20 2.23
C ILE A 145 -19.20 -26.55 3.18
N PRO A 146 -19.95 -25.57 3.71
CA PRO A 146 -21.10 -25.87 4.55
C PRO A 146 -22.12 -26.68 3.74
N ASP A 147 -22.66 -27.73 4.35
CA ASP A 147 -23.71 -28.63 3.81
C ASP A 147 -25.03 -27.91 3.43
N THR A 148 -25.09 -26.59 3.53
CA THR A 148 -26.21 -25.73 3.11
C THR A 148 -26.33 -25.56 1.60
N VAL A 149 -25.40 -26.12 0.80
CA VAL A 149 -25.52 -26.17 -0.68
C VAL A 149 -25.84 -27.60 -1.15
N ASN A 150 -26.65 -28.35 -0.39
CA ASN A 150 -27.25 -29.58 -0.89
C ASN A 150 -28.77 -29.41 -1.07
N PRO A 151 -29.24 -28.94 -2.24
CA PRO A 151 -30.66 -28.73 -2.53
C PRO A 151 -31.46 -30.03 -2.78
N SER A 152 -30.98 -31.21 -2.35
CA SER A 152 -31.64 -32.50 -2.63
C SER A 152 -32.50 -33.05 -1.48
N LYS A 153 -32.85 -32.23 -0.47
CA LYS A 153 -33.70 -32.68 0.67
C LYS A 153 -34.96 -31.88 0.94
N GLU A 154 -35.42 -31.08 -0.01
CA GLU A 154 -36.80 -30.55 -0.03
C GLU A 154 -37.32 -30.74 -1.47
N THR A 155 -38.11 -31.74 -1.82
CA THR A 155 -39.52 -32.02 -1.52
C THR A 155 -39.89 -33.27 -2.36
N PRO A 156 -41.08 -33.91 -2.25
CA PRO A 156 -42.32 -33.50 -1.58
C PRO A 156 -42.78 -34.40 -0.42
#